data_AF-A0A947PDV0-F1
#
_entry.id   AF-A0A947PDV0-F1
#
_cell.length_a   1.000
_cell.length_b   1.000
_cell.length_c   1.000
_cell.angle_alpha   90.00
_cell.angle_beta   90.00
_cell.angle_gamma   90.00
#
_symmetry.space_group_name_H-M   'P 1'
#
loop_
_entity.id
_entity.type
_entity.pdbx_description
1 polymer ?
#
loop_
_entity_poly.entity_id
_entity_poly.type
_entity_poly.pdbx_seq_one_letter_code
_entity_poly.pdbx_strand_id
1 'polypeptide(L)'
;MKSPAKNETRRKSPPKRKTIDPNPKNEVKEMFFKWFKKNNHAGQIMSKQDIVTNILTKLDAKQDDALEEAMNDLKSYGFVETKEDGLTLVLTQKGAEYIAQR
;
A
#
# COMPACT_ATOMS: atom_id res chain seq x y z
N MET A 1 33.13 15.91 -44.03
CA MET A 1 31.67 15.72 -43.91
C MET A 1 31.28 15.68 -42.43
N LYS A 2 30.11 16.23 -42.10
CA LYS A 2 29.56 16.52 -40.76
C LYS A 2 29.20 15.25 -39.95
N SER A 3 29.50 15.28 -38.64
CA SER A 3 28.77 14.86 -37.39
C SER A 3 27.67 13.75 -37.42
N PRO A 4 27.11 13.27 -36.27
CA PRO A 4 27.51 13.36 -34.85
C PRO A 4 27.35 12.06 -34.01
N ALA A 5 27.82 12.17 -32.75
CA ALA A 5 27.46 11.47 -31.52
C ALA A 5 26.24 10.52 -31.54
N LYS A 6 26.44 9.28 -31.07
CA LYS A 6 25.35 8.40 -30.64
C LYS A 6 25.08 8.59 -29.15
N ASN A 7 23.89 9.13 -28.89
CA ASN A 7 23.23 9.30 -27.60
C ASN A 7 23.43 8.11 -26.65
N GLU A 8 23.88 8.43 -25.44
CA GLU A 8 23.63 7.64 -24.24
C GLU A 8 22.12 7.46 -24.06
N THR A 9 21.58 6.36 -24.55
CA THR A 9 20.31 5.85 -24.03
C THR A 9 20.62 5.21 -22.69
N ARG A 10 20.55 6.02 -21.62
CA ARG A 10 20.41 5.53 -20.24
C ARG A 10 19.16 4.66 -20.19
N ARG A 11 19.34 3.37 -20.49
CA ARG A 11 18.33 2.33 -20.20
C ARG A 11 18.15 2.37 -18.69
N LYS A 12 17.03 2.93 -18.25
CA LYS A 12 16.58 2.85 -16.86
C LYS A 12 16.57 1.37 -16.51
N SER A 13 17.44 0.98 -15.59
CA SER A 13 17.48 -0.37 -15.07
C SER A 13 16.06 -0.77 -14.63
N PRO A 14 15.61 -2.01 -14.89
CA PRO A 14 14.39 -2.52 -14.29
C PRO A 14 14.46 -2.27 -12.78
N PRO A 15 13.38 -1.81 -12.12
CA PRO A 15 13.41 -1.56 -10.69
C PRO A 15 13.91 -2.83 -10.01
N LYS A 16 15.01 -2.70 -9.25
CA LYS A 16 15.62 -3.80 -8.50
C LYS A 16 14.49 -4.54 -7.77
N ARG A 17 14.24 -5.80 -8.13
CA ARG A 17 13.37 -6.70 -7.36
C ARG A 17 13.82 -6.59 -5.91
N LYS A 18 13.00 -5.96 -5.09
CA LYS A 18 13.28 -5.89 -3.66
C LYS A 18 13.08 -7.32 -3.16
N THR A 19 14.16 -7.91 -2.68
CA THR A 19 14.14 -9.06 -1.79
C THR A 19 13.31 -8.67 -0.58
N ILE A 20 12.05 -9.07 -0.57
CA ILE A 20 11.22 -8.98 0.61
C ILE A 20 10.39 -10.26 0.53
N ASP A 21 10.76 -11.25 1.35
CA ASP A 21 9.89 -12.38 1.65
C ASP A 21 9.43 -12.27 3.12
N PRO A 22 8.67 -11.23 3.51
CA PRO A 22 7.73 -11.32 4.59
C PRO A 22 6.41 -11.79 3.99
N ASN A 23 5.72 -12.67 4.71
CA ASN A 23 4.37 -13.13 4.42
C ASN A 23 3.56 -12.09 3.59
N PRO A 24 3.02 -12.44 2.40
CA PRO A 24 2.23 -11.56 1.52
C PRO A 24 1.31 -10.59 2.26
N LYS A 25 0.68 -11.06 3.34
CA LYS A 25 -0.18 -10.27 4.23
C LYS A 25 0.51 -9.04 4.84
N ASN A 26 1.74 -9.20 5.32
CA ASN A 26 2.48 -8.11 5.93
C ASN A 26 2.83 -7.03 4.90
N GLU A 27 3.10 -7.41 3.64
CA GLU A 27 3.31 -6.44 2.58
C GLU A 27 2.06 -5.61 2.32
N VAL A 28 0.91 -6.26 2.24
CA VAL A 28 -0.38 -5.57 2.05
C VAL A 28 -0.68 -4.61 3.21
N LYS A 29 -0.43 -5.02 4.47
CA LYS A 29 -0.54 -4.13 5.63
C LYS A 29 0.37 -2.91 5.51
N GLU A 30 1.62 -3.11 5.11
CA GLU A 30 2.56 -2.01 4.91
C GLU A 30 2.12 -1.08 3.77
N MET A 31 1.41 -1.58 2.76
CA MET A 31 0.81 -0.73 1.72
C MET A 31 -0.32 0.14 2.27
N PHE A 32 -1.19 -0.41 3.11
CA PHE A 32 -2.22 0.37 3.81
C PHE A 32 -1.59 1.45 4.70
N PHE A 33 -0.62 1.08 5.54
CA PHE A 33 0.07 2.03 6.41
C PHE A 33 0.79 3.12 5.63
N LYS A 34 1.44 2.80 4.50
CA LYS A 34 2.09 3.82 3.65
C LYS A 34 1.10 4.82 3.09
N TRP A 35 -0.11 4.38 2.72
CA TRP A 35 -1.13 5.29 2.24
C TRP A 35 -1.68 6.17 3.35
N PHE A 36 -1.97 5.59 4.52
CA PHE A 36 -2.42 6.36 5.68
C PHE A 36 -1.34 7.29 6.23
N LYS A 37 -0.05 6.93 6.14
CA LYS A 37 1.07 7.81 6.55
C LYS A 37 1.12 9.10 5.74
N LYS A 38 0.71 9.08 4.46
CA LYS A 38 0.57 10.28 3.64
C LYS A 38 -0.65 11.14 4.02
N ASN A 39 -1.64 10.51 4.67
CA ASN A 39 -2.91 11.11 5.04
C ASN A 39 -3.16 10.91 6.55
N ASN A 40 -2.15 11.18 7.38
CA ASN A 40 -2.10 10.68 8.76
C ASN A 40 -2.98 11.49 9.71
N HIS A 41 -4.29 11.29 9.65
CA HIS A 41 -5.24 11.82 10.62
C HIS A 41 -6.33 10.78 10.94
N ALA A 42 -6.75 10.74 12.20
CA ALA A 42 -7.86 9.91 12.62
C ALA A 42 -9.14 10.32 11.87
N GLY A 43 -9.95 9.34 11.49
CA GLY A 43 -11.11 9.52 10.63
C GLY A 43 -10.78 9.55 9.13
N GLN A 44 -9.50 9.46 8.72
CA GLN A 44 -9.14 9.42 7.31
C GLN A 44 -9.78 8.20 6.63
N ILE A 45 -10.41 8.45 5.48
CA ILE A 45 -11.12 7.43 4.72
C ILE A 45 -10.27 7.00 3.52
N MET A 46 -9.96 5.71 3.44
CA MET A 46 -9.50 5.07 2.22
C MET A 46 -10.70 4.42 1.53
N SER A 47 -11.15 5.01 0.43
CA SER A 47 -12.31 4.52 -0.32
C SER A 47 -11.99 3.22 -1.07
N LYS A 48 -13.03 2.51 -1.52
CA LYS A 48 -12.88 1.38 -2.45
C LYS A 48 -12.02 1.73 -3.66
N GLN A 49 -12.19 2.93 -4.24
CA GLN A 49 -11.40 3.37 -5.37
C GLN A 49 -9.93 3.58 -5.00
N ASP A 50 -9.65 4.13 -3.82
CA ASP A 50 -8.28 4.26 -3.32
C ASP A 50 -7.62 2.89 -3.12
N ILE A 51 -8.35 1.91 -2.59
CA ILE A 51 -7.86 0.54 -2.42
C ILE A 51 -7.54 -0.06 -3.78
N VAL A 52 -8.45 0.05 -4.75
CA VAL A 52 -8.22 -0.45 -6.11
C VAL A 52 -6.97 0.20 -6.70
N THR A 53 -6.89 1.53 -6.70
CA THR A 53 -5.82 2.27 -7.37
C THR A 53 -4.47 2.19 -6.65
N ASN A 54 -4.44 2.08 -5.32
CA ASN A 54 -3.20 2.15 -4.55
C ASN A 54 -2.71 0.80 -4.03
N ILE A 55 -3.62 -0.16 -3.84
CA ILE A 55 -3.35 -1.49 -3.30
C ILE A 55 -3.46 -2.53 -4.41
N LEU A 56 -4.68 -2.78 -4.93
CA LEU A 56 -4.92 -3.87 -5.89
C LEU A 56 -4.08 -3.77 -7.17
N THR A 57 -3.86 -2.57 -7.72
CA THR A 57 -3.00 -2.38 -8.92
C THR A 57 -1.55 -2.79 -8.71
N LYS A 58 -1.13 -2.95 -7.46
CA LYS A 58 0.23 -3.32 -7.06
C LYS A 58 0.29 -4.68 -6.39
N LEU A 59 -0.85 -5.38 -6.29
CA LEU A 59 -0.88 -6.74 -5.77
C LEU A 59 -0.51 -7.72 -6.88
N ASP A 60 0.26 -8.73 -6.49
CA ASP A 60 0.54 -9.91 -7.29
C ASP A 60 -0.54 -10.97 -6.99
N ALA A 61 -0.79 -11.93 -7.89
CA ALA A 61 -1.83 -12.96 -7.70
C ALA A 61 -1.71 -13.79 -6.39
N LYS A 62 -0.54 -13.76 -5.72
CA LYS A 62 -0.32 -14.41 -4.42
C LYS A 62 -0.78 -13.57 -3.21
N GLN A 63 -1.04 -12.29 -3.43
CA GLN A 63 -1.41 -11.32 -2.39
C GLN A 63 -2.91 -11.03 -2.36
N ASP A 64 -3.69 -11.51 -3.34
CA ASP A 64 -5.15 -11.35 -3.36
C ASP A 64 -5.80 -12.00 -2.13
N ASP A 65 -5.43 -13.24 -1.82
CA ASP A 65 -5.89 -13.94 -0.60
C ASP A 65 -5.38 -13.22 0.67
N ALA A 66 -4.24 -12.55 0.57
CA ALA A 66 -3.61 -11.86 1.69
C ALA A 66 -4.22 -10.48 1.98
N LEU A 67 -5.01 -9.92 1.06
CA LEU A 67 -5.66 -8.63 1.23
C LEU A 67 -6.73 -8.67 2.30
N GLU A 68 -7.62 -9.67 2.21
CA GLU A 68 -8.70 -9.85 3.18
C GLU A 68 -8.14 -10.11 4.58
N GLU A 69 -7.14 -10.99 4.69
CA GLU A 69 -6.47 -11.24 5.96
C GLU A 69 -5.78 -9.98 6.52
N ALA A 70 -5.14 -9.18 5.66
CA ALA A 70 -4.52 -7.93 6.09
C ALA A 70 -5.56 -6.94 6.63
N MET A 71 -6.70 -6.77 5.94
CA MET A 71 -7.79 -5.91 6.39
C MET A 71 -8.38 -6.40 7.72
N ASN A 72 -8.63 -7.70 7.84
CA ASN A 72 -9.14 -8.31 9.07
C ASN A 72 -8.17 -8.14 10.24
N ASP A 73 -6.87 -8.33 10.02
CA ASP A 73 -5.85 -8.11 11.04
C ASP A 73 -5.86 -6.64 11.49
N LEU A 74 -5.81 -5.67 10.55
CA LEU A 74 -5.84 -4.24 10.88
C LEU A 74 -7.09 -3.85 11.68
N LYS A 75 -8.24 -4.47 11.35
CA LYS A 75 -9.49 -4.30 12.09
C LYS A 75 -9.43 -4.92 13.49
N SER A 76 -8.89 -6.13 13.61
CA SER A 76 -8.76 -6.84 14.90
C SER A 76 -7.85 -6.10 15.88
N TYR A 77 -6.79 -5.45 15.37
CA TYR A 77 -5.93 -4.60 16.18
C TYR A 77 -6.57 -3.25 16.53
N GLY A 78 -7.73 -2.93 15.94
CA GLY A 78 -8.42 -1.65 16.10
C GLY A 78 -7.65 -0.49 15.47
N PHE A 79 -6.88 -0.74 14.40
CA PHE A 79 -6.19 0.32 13.66
C PHE A 79 -7.11 0.95 12.61
N VAL A 80 -7.98 0.16 12.00
CA VAL A 80 -8.96 0.62 11.02
C VAL A 80 -10.35 0.08 11.34
N GLU A 81 -11.36 0.79 10.89
CA GLU A 81 -12.75 0.34 10.85
C GLU A 81 -13.20 0.17 9.40
N THR A 82 -14.14 -0.74 9.17
CA THR A 82 -14.76 -0.94 7.86
C THR A 82 -16.13 -0.28 7.87
N LYS A 83 -16.48 0.45 6.81
CA LYS A 83 -17.86 0.93 6.63
C LYS A 83 -18.79 -0.21 6.21
N GLU A 84 -20.10 0.08 6.14
CA GLU A 84 -21.15 -0.88 5.76
C GLU A 84 -20.93 -1.55 4.39
N ASP A 85 -20.15 -0.90 3.50
CA ASP A 85 -19.78 -1.46 2.20
C ASP A 85 -18.73 -2.58 2.27
N GLY A 86 -18.17 -2.86 3.46
CA GLY A 86 -17.20 -3.92 3.71
C GLY A 86 -15.82 -3.68 3.10
N LEU A 87 -15.60 -2.57 2.40
CA LEU A 87 -14.36 -2.30 1.66
C LEU A 87 -13.74 -0.97 2.07
N THR A 88 -14.54 0.05 2.32
CA THR A 88 -14.02 1.36 2.72
C THR A 88 -13.43 1.27 4.12
N LEU A 89 -12.16 1.65 4.25
CA LEU A 89 -11.43 1.65 5.51
C LEU A 89 -11.37 3.06 6.10
N VAL A 90 -11.60 3.17 7.39
CA VAL A 90 -11.48 4.40 8.17
C VAL A 90 -10.35 4.24 9.16
N LEU A 91 -9.38 5.14 9.17
CA LEU A 91 -8.29 5.13 10.13
C LEU A 91 -8.82 5.53 11.51
N THR A 92 -8.59 4.70 12.52
CA THR A 92 -8.96 5.04 13.90
C THR A 92 -7.91 5.95 14.54
N GLN A 93 -8.24 6.53 15.69
CA GLN A 93 -7.29 7.25 16.53
C GLN A 93 -6.07 6.38 16.88
N LYS A 94 -6.30 5.14 17.31
CA LYS A 94 -5.25 4.17 17.64
C LYS A 94 -4.35 3.86 16.44
N GLY A 95 -4.94 3.73 15.25
CA GLY A 95 -4.21 3.51 14.00
C GLY A 95 -3.32 4.70 13.64
N ALA A 96 -3.84 5.92 13.75
CA ALA A 96 -3.07 7.14 13.49
C ALA A 96 -1.89 7.29 14.47
N GLU A 97 -2.10 7.02 15.75
CA GLU A 97 -1.04 7.01 16.77
C GLU A 97 0.02 5.94 16.49
N TYR A 98 -0.40 4.73 16.13
CA TYR A 98 0.52 3.64 15.76
C TYR A 98 1.38 4.02 14.56
N ILE A 99 0.81 4.66 13.54
CA ILE A 99 1.54 5.13 12.36
C ILE A 99 2.51 6.26 12.72
N ALA A 100 2.13 7.18 13.62
CA ALA A 100 2.97 8.29 14.03
C ALA A 100 4.23 7.85 14.80
N GLN A 101 4.20 6.69 15.45
CA GLN A 101 5.32 6.12 16.21
C GLN A 101 6.29 5.28 15.35
N ARG A 102 5.99 5.09 14.05
CA ARG A 102 6.76 4.28 13.09
C ARG A 102 7.51 5.13 12.05
#